data_AF-F6D8J0-F1
#
_entry.id   AF-F6D8J0-F1
#
_cell.length_a   1.000
_cell.length_b   1.000
_cell.length_c   1.000
_cell.angle_alpha   90.00
_cell.angle_beta   90.00
_cell.angle_gamma   90.00
#
_symmetry.space_group_name_H-M   'P 1'
#
loop_
_entity.id
_entity.type
_entity.pdbx_description
1 polymer ?
#
loop_
_entity_poly.entity_id
_entity_poly.type
_entity_poly.pdbx_seq_one_letter_code
_entity_poly.pdbx_strand_id
1 'polypeptide(L)'
;MTLSPMIKLFVAYIIIVALAMASYFTGVVYYANLAGFIGAMGIMYLFFKDRPEEWTEDSPEALEDKKWRKMWYVVLGFGIFFSLIFGSLWNHQMGGMA
;
A
#
# COMPACT_ATOMS: atom_id res chain seq x y z
N MET A 1 -7.43 -21.83 9.32
CA MET A 1 -8.10 -21.21 8.16
C MET A 1 -7.10 -20.28 7.49
N THR A 2 -6.65 -20.57 6.27
CA THR A 2 -5.72 -19.69 5.55
C THR A 2 -6.50 -18.59 4.84
N LEU A 3 -6.18 -17.33 5.13
CA LEU A 3 -6.82 -16.19 4.46
C LEU A 3 -6.43 -16.19 2.97
N SER A 4 -7.38 -15.88 2.10
CA SER A 4 -7.08 -15.71 0.68
C SER A 4 -6.14 -14.52 0.46
N PRO A 5 -5.31 -14.51 -0.60
CA PRO A 5 -4.47 -13.37 -0.97
C PRO A 5 -5.23 -12.04 -1.00
N MET A 6 -6.49 -12.07 -1.47
CA MET A 6 -7.39 -10.93 -1.52
C MET A 6 -7.68 -10.36 -0.14
N ILE A 7 -8.01 -11.21 0.82
CA ILE A 7 -8.31 -10.77 2.18
C ILE A 7 -7.03 -10.24 2.85
N LYS A 8 -5.88 -10.88 2.63
CA LYS A 8 -4.60 -10.42 3.19
C LYS A 8 -4.24 -9.00 2.75
N LEU A 9 -4.42 -8.68 1.46
CA LEU A 9 -4.13 -7.33 0.94
C LEU A 9 -5.18 -6.30 1.34
N PHE A 10 -6.44 -6.70 1.41
CA PHE A 10 -7.47 -5.82 1.94
C PHE A 10 -7.21 -5.45 3.40
N VAL A 11 -6.77 -6.42 4.20
CA VAL A 11 -6.30 -6.19 5.58
C VAL A 11 -5.08 -5.26 5.59
N ALA A 12 -4.09 -5.50 4.72
CA ALA A 12 -2.93 -4.60 4.61
C ALA A 12 -3.34 -3.16 4.26
N TYR A 13 -4.29 -2.99 3.34
CA TYR A 13 -4.83 -1.69 2.99
C TYR A 13 -5.56 -1.02 4.16
N ILE A 14 -6.42 -1.75 4.88
CA ILE A 14 -7.08 -1.23 6.09
C ILE A 14 -6.04 -0.81 7.13
N ILE A 15 -4.97 -1.59 7.32
CA ILE A 15 -3.90 -1.27 8.26
C ILE A 15 -3.19 0.03 7.84
N ILE A 16 -2.85 0.20 6.56
CA ILE A 16 -2.22 1.42 6.04
C ILE A 16 -3.11 2.64 6.31
N VAL A 17 -4.41 2.55 6.00
CA VAL A 17 -5.36 3.64 6.23
C VAL A 17 -5.52 3.93 7.73
N ALA A 18 -5.67 2.90 8.56
CA ALA A 18 -5.80 3.05 10.01
C ALA A 18 -4.56 3.72 10.62
N LEU A 19 -3.36 3.33 10.20
CA LEU A 19 -2.11 3.95 10.64
C LEU A 19 -2.00 5.41 10.17
N ALA A 20 -2.35 5.71 8.92
CA ALA A 20 -2.35 7.08 8.42
C ALA A 20 -3.34 7.98 9.19
N MET A 21 -4.56 7.49 9.42
CA MET A 21 -5.57 8.20 10.22
C MET A 21 -5.15 8.36 11.69
N ALA A 22 -4.57 7.31 12.29
CA ALA A 22 -4.06 7.38 13.65
C ALA A 22 -2.95 8.44 13.77
N SER A 23 -2.03 8.50 12.80
CA SER A 23 -1.00 9.55 12.73
C SER A 23 -1.63 10.94 12.67
N TYR A 24 -2.67 11.10 11.84
CA TYR A 24 -3.37 12.37 11.67
C TYR A 24 -4.02 12.84 12.99
N PHE A 25 -4.79 11.98 13.66
CA PHE A 25 -5.52 12.37 14.87
C PHE A 25 -4.64 12.50 16.12
N THR A 26 -3.56 11.72 16.22
CA THR A 26 -2.70 11.71 17.42
C THR A 26 -1.46 12.59 17.28
N GLY A 27 -1.13 13.03 16.06
CA GLY A 27 0.12 13.72 15.76
C GLY A 27 1.37 12.83 15.82
N VAL A 28 1.22 11.52 16.09
CA VAL A 28 2.35 10.60 16.22
C VAL A 28 2.85 10.16 14.83
N VAL A 29 3.94 10.77 14.38
CA VAL A 29 4.53 10.57 13.04
C VAL A 29 4.96 9.12 12.77
N TYR A 30 5.27 8.33 13.81
CA TYR A 30 5.67 6.93 13.66
C TYR A 30 4.62 6.07 12.95
N TYR A 31 3.33 6.37 13.10
CA TYR A 31 2.27 5.64 12.40
C TYR A 31 2.29 5.92 10.89
N ALA A 32 2.53 7.17 10.48
CA ALA A 32 2.73 7.51 9.07
C ALA A 32 3.98 6.84 8.49
N ASN A 33 5.08 6.76 9.25
CA ASN A 33 6.30 6.06 8.81
C ASN A 33 6.04 4.57 8.59
N LEU A 34 5.29 3.92 9.49
CA LEU A 34 4.94 2.50 9.34
C LEU A 34 4.05 2.27 8.12
N ALA A 35 3.05 3.13 7.89
CA ALA A 35 2.21 3.09 6.70
C ALA A 35 3.05 3.25 5.42
N GLY A 36 3.98 4.21 5.42
CA GLY A 36 4.91 4.44 4.31
C GLY A 36 5.84 3.25 4.05
N PHE A 37 6.36 2.61 5.10
CA PHE A 37 7.20 1.42 4.99
C PHE A 37 6.46 0.24 4.34
N ILE A 38 5.21 -0.01 4.74
CA ILE A 38 4.38 -1.06 4.13
C ILE A 38 4.11 -0.74 2.65
N GLY A 39 3.86 0.54 2.33
CA GLY A 39 3.73 0.99 0.93
C GLY A 39 5.01 0.75 0.12
N ALA A 40 6.17 1.07 0.67
CA ALA A 40 7.47 0.85 0.04
C ALA A 40 7.74 -0.64 -0.24
N MET A 41 7.39 -1.53 0.70
CA MET A 41 7.44 -2.99 0.47
C MET A 41 6.60 -3.43 -0.73
N GLY A 42 5.43 -2.81 -0.94
CA GLY A 42 4.59 -3.03 -2.12
C GLY A 42 5.24 -2.57 -3.43
N ILE A 43 5.92 -1.42 -3.41
CA ILE A 43 6.72 -0.94 -4.54
C ILE A 43 7.87 -1.91 -4.83
N MET A 44 8.58 -2.37 -3.80
CA MET A 44 9.62 -3.39 -3.93
C MET A 44 9.09 -4.66 -4.60
N TYR A 45 7.91 -5.13 -4.18
CA TYR A 45 7.26 -6.27 -4.82
C TYR A 45 6.92 -6.04 -6.30
N LEU A 46 6.38 -4.86 -6.64
CA LEU A 46 5.95 -4.57 -8.01
C LEU A 46 7.11 -4.40 -8.99
N PHE A 47 8.15 -3.69 -8.57
CA PHE A 47 9.21 -3.25 -9.48
C PHE A 47 10.50 -4.07 -9.37
N PHE A 48 10.76 -4.70 -8.22
CA PHE A 48 12.03 -5.34 -7.93
C PHE A 48 11.94 -6.83 -7.61
N LYS A 49 10.73 -7.42 -7.60
CA LYS A 49 10.59 -8.87 -7.50
C LYS A 49 11.06 -9.53 -8.80
N ASP A 50 12.03 -10.43 -8.67
CA ASP A 50 12.48 -11.28 -9.77
C ASP A 50 11.35 -12.15 -10.30
N ARG A 51 11.28 -12.25 -11.62
CA ARG A 51 10.32 -13.08 -12.35
C ARG A 51 11.13 -13.96 -13.30
N PRO A 52 11.36 -15.24 -12.96
CA PRO A 52 12.14 -16.15 -13.78
C PRO A 52 11.60 -16.22 -15.20
N GLU A 53 12.48 -16.22 -16.19
CA GLU A 53 12.11 -16.35 -17.61
C GLU A 53 11.47 -17.71 -17.94
N GLU A 54 11.71 -18.71 -17.09
CA GLU A 54 11.17 -20.06 -17.21
C GLU A 54 9.66 -20.14 -16.91
N TRP A 55 9.08 -19.09 -16.33
CA TRP A 55 7.65 -19.01 -16.08
C TRP A 55 6.91 -18.85 -17.42
N THR A 56 6.27 -19.93 -17.86
CA THR A 56 5.28 -19.84 -18.94
C THR A 56 4.11 -18.95 -18.49
N GLU A 57 3.50 -18.20 -19.42
CA GLU A 57 2.44 -17.24 -19.06
C GLU A 57 1.25 -17.85 -18.32
N ASP A 58 0.98 -19.13 -18.57
CA ASP A 58 -0.11 -19.91 -17.98
C ASP A 58 0.33 -20.77 -16.79
N SER A 59 1.59 -20.67 -16.35
CA SER A 59 2.04 -21.38 -15.16
C SER A 59 1.28 -20.90 -13.91
N PRO A 60 1.01 -21.78 -12.94
CA PRO A 60 0.36 -21.39 -11.69
C PRO A 60 1.05 -20.20 -10.99
N GLU A 61 2.38 -20.18 -11.01
CA GLU A 61 3.23 -19.15 -10.39
C GLU A 61 3.09 -17.80 -11.11
N ALA A 62 3.12 -17.81 -12.45
CA ALA A 62 2.95 -16.61 -13.25
C ALA A 62 1.56 -15.98 -13.06
N LEU A 63 0.51 -16.82 -13.02
CA LEU A 63 -0.85 -16.39 -12.77
C LEU A 63 -1.04 -15.82 -11.36
N GLU A 64 -0.39 -16.41 -10.37
CA GLU A 64 -0.41 -15.91 -9.00
C GLU A 64 0.31 -14.55 -8.90
N ASP A 65 1.52 -14.40 -9.45
CA ASP A 65 2.25 -13.12 -9.46
C ASP A 65 1.44 -12.01 -10.14
N LYS A 66 0.83 -12.32 -11.28
CA LYS A 66 -0.03 -11.37 -12.03
C LYS A 66 -1.21 -10.89 -11.19
N LYS A 67 -1.83 -11.76 -10.38
CA LYS A 67 -2.91 -11.39 -9.45
C LYS A 67 -2.37 -10.45 -8.36
N TRP A 68 -1.28 -10.82 -7.71
CA TRP A 68 -0.67 -9.99 -6.67
C TRP A 68 -0.26 -8.60 -7.17
N ARG A 69 0.32 -8.51 -8.37
CA ARG A 69 0.68 -7.23 -9.00
C ARG A 69 -0.54 -6.34 -9.23
N LYS A 70 -1.59 -6.87 -9.85
CA LYS A 70 -2.84 -6.13 -10.09
C LYS A 70 -3.38 -5.55 -8.79
N MET A 71 -3.30 -6.30 -7.70
CA MET A 71 -3.81 -5.86 -6.41
C MET A 71 -2.92 -4.80 -5.77
N TRP A 72 -1.60 -4.93 -5.85
CA TRP A 72 -0.70 -3.87 -5.40
C TRP A 72 -0.85 -2.56 -6.19
N TYR A 73 -1.18 -2.62 -7.49
CA TYR A 73 -1.55 -1.41 -8.24
C TYR A 73 -2.79 -0.73 -7.67
N VAL A 74 -3.80 -1.50 -7.25
CA VAL A 74 -4.98 -0.95 -6.58
C VAL A 74 -4.60 -0.30 -5.25
N VAL A 75 -3.84 -1.01 -4.40
CA VAL A 75 -3.39 -0.50 -3.10
C VAL A 75 -2.57 0.79 -3.25
N LEU A 76 -1.62 0.83 -4.19
CA LEU A 76 -0.82 2.03 -4.46
C LEU A 76 -1.66 3.16 -5.05
N GLY A 77 -2.57 2.87 -5.98
CA GLY A 77 -3.44 3.89 -6.58
C GLY A 77 -4.31 4.57 -5.53
N PHE A 78 -4.94 3.79 -4.66
CA PHE A 78 -5.69 4.34 -3.51
C PHE A 78 -4.76 5.02 -2.51
N GLY A 79 -3.59 4.46 -2.22
CA GLY A 79 -2.60 5.07 -1.33
C GLY A 79 -2.18 6.46 -1.80
N ILE A 80 -1.89 6.62 -3.09
CA ILE A 80 -1.58 7.92 -3.71
C ILE A 80 -2.79 8.86 -3.58
N PHE A 81 -3.98 8.40 -3.96
CA PHE A 81 -5.20 9.20 -3.88
C PHE A 81 -5.45 9.74 -2.47
N PHE A 82 -5.37 8.88 -1.45
CA PHE A 82 -5.52 9.29 -0.05
C PHE A 82 -4.36 10.15 0.44
N SER A 83 -3.12 9.90 -0.02
CA SER A 83 -1.97 10.74 0.34
C SER A 83 -2.12 12.18 -0.18
N LEU A 84 -2.75 12.38 -1.34
CA LEU A 84 -3.04 13.71 -1.87
C LEU A 84 -4.09 14.43 -1.00
N ILE A 85 -5.15 13.72 -0.62
CA ILE A 85 -6.20 14.26 0.25
C ILE A 85 -5.63 14.58 1.63
N PHE A 86 -5.08 13.59 2.34
CA PHE A 86 -4.58 13.78 3.69
C PHE A 86 -3.32 14.64 3.75
N GLY A 87 -2.46 14.59 2.74
CA GLY A 87 -1.32 15.50 2.61
C GLY A 87 -1.77 16.96 2.49
N SER A 88 -2.83 17.23 1.71
CA SER A 88 -3.41 18.57 1.63
C SER A 88 -4.06 19.02 2.95
N LEU A 89 -4.78 18.13 3.63
CA LEU A 89 -5.41 18.41 4.93
C LEU A 89 -4.39 18.63 6.04
N TRP A 90 -3.33 17.82 6.07
CA TRP A 90 -2.20 17.95 7.00
C TRP A 90 -1.44 19.25 6.74
N ASN A 91 -1.20 19.62 5.47
CA ASN A 91 -0.57 20.89 5.13
C ASN A 91 -1.43 22.08 5.56
N HIS A 92 -2.76 21.97 5.50
CA HIS A 92 -3.65 23.01 6.02
C HIS A 92 -3.59 23.11 7.56
N GLN A 93 -3.53 21.99 8.28
CA GLN A 93 -3.42 21.98 9.75
C GLN A 93 -2.04 22.38 10.30
N MET A 94 -0.95 21.94 9.66
CA MET A 94 0.43 22.18 10.13
C MET A 94 1.10 23.40 9.46
N GLY A 95 0.62 23.81 8.28
CA GLY A 95 1.28 24.81 7.42
C GLY A 95 0.83 26.26 7.59
N GLY A 96 -0.13 26.56 8.48
CA GLY A 96 -0.40 27.93 8.94
C GLY A 96 -0.61 29.00 7.86
N MET A 97 -1.26 28.71 6.73
CA MET A 97 -1.77 29.77 5.86
C MET A 97 -3.28 29.96 6.11
N ALA A 98 -3.53 30.86 7.07
CA ALA A 98 -4.78 31.44 7.58
C ALA A 98 -5.77 30.49 8.27
#